data_AF-A0A7L5YKD4-F1
#
_entry.id   AF-A0A7L5YKD4-F1
#
_cell.length_a   1.000
_cell.length_b   1.000
_cell.length_c   1.000
_cell.angle_alpha   90.00
_cell.angle_beta   90.00
_cell.angle_gamma   90.00
#
_symmetry.space_group_name_H-M   'P 1'
#
loop_
_entity.id
_entity.type
_entity.pdbx_description
1 polymer ?
#
loop_
_entity_poly.entity_id
_entity_poly.type
_entity_poly.pdbx_seq_one_letter_code
_entity_poly.pdbx_strand_id
1 'polypeptide(L)'
;MRLLLQTCPNPYHLRDLGPAGIRQLFSDHGQRCGPVTANRIYAIAQQSLLPSADVCALLTAQAQADFLQYCWFEDQVAAYEARATALLPATFGQVLTTLPGVSPRMAARYLAGIGDPDRFTSARQIWAYAGFDPTQADSGNHRYTGGISHRGSPSSVLRSSKSVILPPCTAPTAPACTCRRASVASTTPLPPSMPPIRPIGFSLPCSGRSSPTAPLVPRTGGPMAAHH
;
A
#
# COMPACT_ATOMS: atom_id res chain seq x y z
N MET A 1 -13.26 12.41 10.04
CA MET A 1 -13.41 12.21 8.57
C MET A 1 -13.55 10.74 8.20
N ARG A 2 -12.60 9.85 8.59
CA ARG A 2 -12.65 8.38 8.34
C ARG A 2 -14.01 7.75 8.64
N LEU A 3 -14.62 8.10 9.78
CA LEU A 3 -15.94 7.62 10.17
C LEU A 3 -17.03 7.90 9.11
N LEU A 4 -17.11 9.14 8.61
CA LEU A 4 -18.16 9.52 7.64
C LEU A 4 -18.06 8.71 6.35
N LEU A 5 -16.85 8.50 5.83
CA LEU A 5 -16.65 7.71 4.61
C LEU A 5 -16.98 6.22 4.83
N GLN A 6 -16.90 5.73 6.07
CA GLN A 6 -17.22 4.34 6.41
C GLN A 6 -18.70 4.11 6.64
N THR A 7 -19.43 5.09 7.20
CA THR A 7 -20.80 4.85 7.70
C THR A 7 -21.86 5.73 7.06
N CYS A 8 -21.51 6.93 6.58
CA CYS A 8 -22.45 7.87 5.97
C CYS A 8 -21.76 8.68 4.84
N PRO A 9 -21.37 8.02 3.73
CA PRO A 9 -20.63 8.66 2.63
C PRO A 9 -21.52 9.59 1.78
N ASN A 10 -22.84 9.40 1.81
CA ASN A 10 -23.77 10.16 0.97
C ASN A 10 -24.06 11.55 1.57
N PRO A 11 -23.75 12.65 0.84
CA PRO A 11 -23.97 14.01 1.32
C PRO A 11 -25.46 14.37 1.48
N TYR A 12 -26.38 13.70 0.79
CA TYR A 12 -27.82 13.89 1.01
C TYR A 12 -28.23 13.45 2.42
N HIS A 13 -27.73 12.30 2.90
CA HIS A 13 -27.98 11.86 4.27
C HIS A 13 -27.42 12.85 5.31
N LEU A 14 -26.29 13.51 5.02
CA LEU A 14 -25.76 14.56 5.89
C LEU A 14 -26.65 15.81 5.92
N ARG A 15 -27.32 16.13 4.81
CA ARG A 15 -28.32 17.21 4.77
C ARG A 15 -29.57 16.86 5.58
N ASP A 16 -29.98 15.60 5.55
CA ASP A 16 -31.18 15.12 6.27
C ASP A 16 -30.95 15.01 7.79
N LEU A 17 -29.77 14.55 8.22
CA LEU A 17 -29.41 14.41 9.64
C LEU A 17 -29.31 15.75 10.39
N GLY A 18 -28.90 16.81 9.69
CA GLY A 18 -28.60 18.08 10.31
C GLY A 18 -27.39 18.03 11.28
N PRO A 19 -27.04 19.18 11.88
CA PRO A 19 -25.87 19.28 12.76
C PRO A 19 -26.01 18.48 14.06
N ALA A 20 -27.23 18.32 14.59
CA ALA A 20 -27.47 17.50 15.78
C ALA A 20 -27.31 16.00 15.48
N GLY A 21 -27.89 15.51 14.38
CA GLY A 21 -27.74 14.11 13.95
C GLY A 21 -26.30 13.74 13.62
N ILE A 22 -25.54 14.65 12.99
CA ILE A 22 -24.10 14.43 12.75
C ILE A 22 -23.34 14.24 14.08
N ARG A 23 -23.65 15.01 15.12
CA ARG A 23 -23.01 14.85 16.43
C ARG A 23 -23.37 13.52 17.08
N GLN A 24 -24.63 13.11 16.96
CA GLN A 24 -25.11 11.83 17.48
C GLN A 24 -24.40 10.68 16.76
N LEU A 25 -24.33 10.70 15.42
CA LEU A 25 -23.63 9.70 14.62
C LEU A 25 -22.19 9.49 15.08
N PHE A 26 -21.45 10.57 15.35
CA PHE A 26 -20.09 10.45 15.88
C PHE A 26 -20.05 9.87 17.30
N SER A 27 -20.98 10.29 18.15
CA SER A 27 -21.07 9.81 19.54
C SER A 27 -21.37 8.32 19.62
N ASP A 28 -22.26 7.82 18.76
CA ASP A 28 -22.63 6.40 18.65
C ASP A 28 -21.43 5.51 18.27
N HIS A 29 -20.45 6.09 17.57
CA HIS A 29 -19.21 5.42 17.18
C HIS A 29 -18.02 5.77 18.09
N GLY A 30 -18.29 6.31 19.29
CA GLY A 30 -17.27 6.62 20.30
C GLY A 30 -16.33 7.78 19.93
N GLN A 31 -16.69 8.60 18.93
CA GLN A 31 -15.87 9.71 18.45
C GLN A 31 -16.45 11.05 18.92
N ARG A 32 -15.56 12.01 19.23
CA ARG A 32 -15.98 13.36 19.63
C ARG A 32 -16.22 14.24 18.40
N CYS A 33 -17.40 14.84 18.31
CA CYS A 33 -17.71 15.86 17.31
C CYS A 33 -18.29 17.11 17.99
N GLY A 34 -17.51 18.19 17.99
CA GLY A 34 -17.94 19.46 18.56
C GLY A 34 -19.01 20.14 17.70
N PRO A 35 -19.81 21.07 18.27
CA PRO A 35 -20.86 21.77 17.55
C PRO A 35 -20.33 22.57 16.36
N VAL A 36 -19.14 23.18 16.49
CA VAL A 36 -18.48 23.93 15.41
C VAL A 36 -18.14 23.01 14.23
N THR A 37 -17.57 21.84 14.49
CA THR A 37 -17.20 20.87 13.45
C THR A 37 -18.44 20.31 12.76
N ALA A 38 -19.47 19.94 13.53
CA ALA A 38 -20.72 19.44 12.98
C ALA A 38 -21.43 20.46 12.09
N ASN A 39 -21.50 21.73 12.53
CA ASN A 39 -22.04 22.82 11.74
C ASN A 39 -21.23 23.05 10.46
N ARG A 40 -19.90 22.93 10.52
CA ARG A 40 -19.04 23.04 9.34
C ARG A 40 -19.28 21.91 8.34
N ILE A 41 -19.39 20.67 8.81
CA ILE A 41 -19.69 19.51 7.95
C ILE A 41 -21.05 19.70 7.26
N TYR A 42 -22.07 20.09 8.04
CA TYR A 42 -23.41 20.36 7.53
C TYR A 42 -23.42 21.50 6.49
N ALA A 43 -22.74 22.61 6.79
CA ALA A 43 -22.65 23.73 5.87
C ALA A 43 -21.99 23.35 4.53
N ILE A 44 -20.91 22.56 4.58
CA ILE A 44 -20.25 22.04 3.37
C ILE A 44 -21.22 21.15 2.58
N ALA A 45 -21.92 20.25 3.26
CA ALA A 45 -22.90 19.38 2.60
C ALA A 45 -23.99 20.21 1.90
N GLN A 46 -24.47 21.30 2.52
CA GLN A 46 -25.49 22.18 1.93
C GLN A 46 -24.98 23.04 0.77
N GLN A 47 -23.76 23.55 0.86
CA GLN A 47 -23.18 24.42 -0.17
C GLN A 47 -22.63 23.64 -1.39
N SER A 48 -22.47 22.33 -1.27
CA SER A 48 -21.96 21.50 -2.34
C SER A 48 -22.97 21.36 -3.48
N LEU A 49 -22.49 21.48 -4.72
CA LEU A 49 -23.26 21.14 -5.91
C LEU A 49 -23.26 19.61 -6.06
N LEU A 50 -24.44 19.01 -5.98
CA LEU A 50 -24.60 17.57 -6.01
C LEU A 50 -25.24 17.13 -7.34
N PRO A 51 -24.81 15.98 -7.90
CA PRO A 51 -25.53 15.34 -9.00
C PRO A 51 -26.90 14.85 -8.51
N SER A 52 -27.74 14.30 -9.39
CA SER A 52 -29.02 13.71 -8.97
C SER A 52 -28.84 12.67 -7.85
N ALA A 53 -29.87 12.50 -7.01
CA ALA A 53 -29.82 11.60 -5.86
C ALA A 53 -29.41 10.17 -6.25
N ASP A 54 -29.91 9.65 -7.37
CA ASP A 54 -29.59 8.32 -7.88
C ASP A 54 -28.11 8.18 -8.25
N VAL A 55 -27.56 9.17 -8.97
CA VAL A 55 -26.14 9.18 -9.35
C VAL A 55 -25.27 9.32 -8.10
N CYS A 56 -25.67 10.17 -7.16
CA CYS A 56 -24.94 10.35 -5.91
C CYS A 56 -24.91 9.07 -5.07
N ALA A 57 -26.02 8.34 -5.00
CA ALA A 57 -26.09 7.05 -4.30
C ALA A 57 -25.14 6.02 -4.90
N LEU A 58 -25.08 5.91 -6.23
CA LEU A 58 -24.15 5.00 -6.92
C LEU A 58 -22.68 5.37 -6.67
N LEU A 59 -22.31 6.64 -6.86
CA LEU A 59 -20.94 7.11 -6.69
C LEU A 59 -20.47 6.99 -5.24
N THR A 60 -21.34 7.25 -4.27
CA THR A 60 -20.99 7.18 -2.84
C THR A 60 -20.87 5.73 -2.36
N ALA A 61 -21.67 4.81 -2.89
CA ALA A 61 -21.51 3.37 -2.64
C ALA A 61 -20.15 2.86 -3.17
N GLN A 62 -19.76 3.27 -4.39
CA GLN A 62 -18.44 2.94 -4.93
C GLN A 62 -17.31 3.55 -4.09
N ALA A 63 -17.39 4.84 -3.77
CA ALA A 63 -16.38 5.50 -2.96
C ALA A 63 -16.22 4.87 -1.56
N GLN A 64 -17.33 4.41 -0.96
CA GLN A 64 -17.30 3.68 0.31
C GLN A 64 -16.61 2.33 0.17
N ALA A 65 -16.91 1.56 -0.88
CA ALA A 65 -16.24 0.28 -1.15
C ALA A 65 -14.73 0.47 -1.33
N ASP A 66 -14.33 1.46 -2.13
CA ASP A 66 -12.92 1.81 -2.35
C ASP A 66 -12.23 2.22 -1.04
N PHE A 67 -12.92 3.01 -0.20
CA PHE A 67 -12.39 3.44 1.10
C PHE A 67 -12.23 2.28 2.09
N LEU A 68 -13.17 1.32 2.10
CA LEU A 68 -13.06 0.11 2.92
C LEU A 68 -11.92 -0.78 2.46
N GLN A 69 -11.73 -0.93 1.15
CA GLN A 69 -10.57 -1.62 0.57
C GLN A 69 -9.26 -0.92 0.96
N TYR A 70 -9.21 0.40 0.91
CA TYR A 70 -8.06 1.18 1.41
C TYR A 70 -7.79 0.91 2.89
N CYS A 71 -8.82 0.90 3.74
CA CYS A 71 -8.68 0.60 5.16
C CYS A 71 -8.09 -0.80 5.37
N TRP A 72 -8.58 -1.79 4.63
CA TRP A 72 -8.06 -3.15 4.68
C TRP A 72 -6.58 -3.21 4.28
N PHE A 73 -6.17 -2.48 3.25
CA PHE A 73 -4.76 -2.40 2.86
C PHE A 73 -3.89 -1.78 3.95
N GLU A 74 -4.35 -0.72 4.62
CA GLU A 74 -3.59 -0.17 5.76
C GLU A 74 -3.38 -1.19 6.88
N ASP A 75 -4.42 -1.97 7.20
CA ASP A 75 -4.33 -3.01 8.22
C ASP A 75 -3.35 -4.11 7.79
N GLN A 76 -3.37 -4.51 6.51
CA GLN A 76 -2.39 -5.47 5.98
C GLN A 76 -0.96 -4.93 6.06
N VAL A 77 -0.73 -3.67 5.65
CA VAL A 77 0.60 -3.04 5.73
C VAL A 77 1.08 -3.01 7.18
N ALA A 78 0.23 -2.59 8.12
CA ALA A 78 0.57 -2.58 9.54
C ALA A 78 0.92 -3.99 10.06
N ALA A 79 0.15 -5.01 9.66
CA ALA A 79 0.40 -6.40 10.04
C ALA A 79 1.73 -6.92 9.47
N TYR A 80 2.05 -6.64 8.21
CA TYR A 80 3.32 -7.04 7.60
C TYR A 80 4.51 -6.31 8.23
N GLU A 81 4.37 -5.02 8.56
CA GLU A 81 5.41 -4.29 9.27
C GLU A 81 5.68 -4.84 10.67
N ALA A 82 4.62 -5.22 11.40
CA ALA A 82 4.76 -5.86 12.70
C ALA A 82 5.50 -7.21 12.58
N ARG A 83 5.14 -8.04 11.60
CA ARG A 83 5.81 -9.32 11.33
C ARG A 83 7.28 -9.12 10.93
N ALA A 84 7.57 -8.19 10.02
CA ALA A 84 8.94 -7.88 9.60
C ALA A 84 9.79 -7.40 10.78
N THR A 85 9.23 -6.56 11.64
CA THR A 85 9.91 -6.08 12.86
C THR A 85 10.19 -7.23 13.83
N ALA A 86 9.26 -8.18 13.98
CA ALA A 86 9.43 -9.34 14.84
C ALA A 86 10.49 -10.33 14.32
N LEU A 87 10.67 -10.43 13.00
CA LEU A 87 11.69 -11.29 12.38
C LEU A 87 13.09 -10.65 12.37
N LEU A 88 13.19 -9.33 12.54
CA LEU A 88 14.45 -8.58 12.47
C LEU A 88 15.59 -9.17 13.33
N PRO A 89 15.37 -9.61 14.59
CA PRO A 89 16.45 -10.17 15.42
C PRO A 89 17.05 -11.47 14.87
N ALA A 90 16.33 -12.20 14.02
CA ALA A 90 16.82 -13.42 13.37
C ALA A 90 17.63 -13.12 12.09
N THR A 91 17.82 -11.84 11.74
CA THR A 91 18.50 -11.41 10.52
C THR A 91 19.75 -10.58 10.85
N PHE A 92 20.67 -10.50 9.88
CA PHE A 92 21.88 -9.67 10.00
C PHE A 92 21.57 -8.17 10.23
N GLY A 93 20.39 -7.69 9.82
CA GLY A 93 20.05 -6.29 9.97
C GLY A 93 19.59 -5.87 11.36
N GLN A 94 19.61 -6.78 12.35
CA GLN A 94 19.56 -6.39 13.75
C GLN A 94 20.69 -5.38 14.08
N VAL A 95 21.85 -5.48 13.42
CA VAL A 95 22.96 -4.52 13.61
C VAL A 95 22.51 -3.07 13.33
N LEU A 96 21.52 -2.84 12.47
CA LEU A 96 21.05 -1.49 12.18
C LEU A 96 20.38 -0.81 13.38
N THR A 97 19.82 -1.58 14.32
CA THR A 97 19.18 -1.00 15.51
C THR A 97 20.19 -0.49 16.55
N THR A 98 21.48 -0.79 16.39
CA THR A 98 22.54 -0.20 17.23
C THR A 98 22.85 1.24 16.83
N LEU A 99 22.37 1.69 15.66
CA LEU A 99 22.55 3.06 15.21
C LEU A 99 21.59 4.00 15.96
N PRO A 100 22.09 5.12 16.52
CA PRO A 100 21.24 6.07 17.20
C PRO A 100 20.19 6.65 16.24
N GLY A 101 18.92 6.65 16.65
CA GLY A 101 17.81 7.15 15.83
C GLY A 101 17.23 6.14 14.83
N VAL A 102 17.73 4.90 14.77
CA VAL A 102 17.15 3.83 13.94
C VAL A 102 16.25 2.94 14.78
N SER A 103 14.94 3.00 14.53
CA SER A 103 13.99 2.10 15.17
C SER A 103 14.00 0.71 14.52
N PRO A 104 13.60 -0.37 15.23
CA PRO A 104 13.44 -1.71 14.65
C PRO A 104 12.54 -1.73 13.41
N ARG A 105 11.46 -0.93 13.42
CA ARG A 105 10.59 -0.77 12.24
C ARG A 105 11.35 -0.16 11.06
N MET A 106 12.17 0.85 11.30
CA MET A 106 13.00 1.47 10.25
C MET A 106 14.08 0.52 9.73
N ALA A 107 14.75 -0.23 10.61
CA ALA A 107 15.71 -1.24 10.22
C ALA A 107 15.06 -2.34 9.35
N ALA A 108 13.89 -2.85 9.76
CA ALA A 108 13.15 -3.84 8.97
C ALA A 108 12.73 -3.29 7.59
N ARG A 109 12.24 -2.04 7.53
CA ARG A 109 11.92 -1.36 6.27
C ARG A 109 13.15 -1.15 5.38
N TYR A 110 14.29 -0.80 5.97
CA TYR A 110 15.55 -0.63 5.27
C TYR A 110 16.00 -1.94 4.61
N LEU A 111 16.00 -3.03 5.37
CA LEU A 111 16.31 -4.37 4.85
C LEU A 111 15.32 -4.80 3.76
N ALA A 112 14.02 -4.59 3.96
CA ALA A 112 13.01 -4.92 2.95
C ALA A 112 13.22 -4.13 1.64
N GLY A 113 13.72 -2.89 1.72
CA GLY A 113 14.04 -2.07 0.55
C GLY A 113 15.33 -2.47 -0.17
N ILE A 114 16.31 -3.01 0.54
CA ILE A 114 17.57 -3.52 -0.06
C ILE A 114 17.37 -4.93 -0.61
N GLY A 115 16.57 -5.75 0.07
CA GLY A 115 16.44 -7.17 -0.21
C GLY A 115 17.66 -7.95 0.28
N ASP A 116 18.21 -8.79 -0.60
CA ASP A 116 19.41 -9.59 -0.31
C ASP A 116 20.68 -8.71 -0.26
N PRO A 117 21.37 -8.61 0.89
CA PRO A 117 22.57 -7.79 1.01
C PRO A 117 23.74 -8.33 0.18
N ASP A 118 23.80 -9.65 -0.06
CA ASP A 118 24.93 -10.30 -0.75
C ASP A 118 24.97 -9.95 -2.25
N ARG A 119 23.88 -9.35 -2.77
CA ARG A 119 23.83 -8.72 -4.09
C ARG A 119 24.82 -7.56 -4.22
N PHE A 120 25.22 -6.93 -3.13
CA PHE A 120 26.07 -5.75 -3.14
C PHE A 120 27.49 -6.08 -2.66
N THR A 121 28.48 -5.75 -3.48
CA THR A 121 29.90 -5.95 -3.14
C THR A 121 30.42 -4.86 -2.19
N SER A 122 29.75 -3.71 -2.11
CA SER A 122 30.16 -2.61 -1.22
C SER A 122 29.00 -1.71 -0.78
N ALA A 123 29.16 -1.05 0.38
CA ALA A 123 28.20 -0.07 0.90
C ALA A 123 27.94 1.11 -0.04
N ARG A 124 28.92 1.49 -0.88
CA ARG A 124 28.74 2.54 -1.89
C ARG A 124 27.69 2.14 -2.93
N GLN A 125 27.63 0.87 -3.32
CA GLN A 125 26.61 0.38 -4.26
C GLN A 125 25.21 0.44 -3.63
N ILE A 126 25.09 0.18 -2.32
CA ILE A 126 23.83 0.34 -1.60
C ILE A 126 23.41 1.81 -1.57
N TRP A 127 24.35 2.72 -1.31
CA TRP A 127 24.10 4.18 -1.30
C TRP A 127 23.69 4.72 -2.68
N ALA A 128 24.33 4.22 -3.75
CA ALA A 128 23.97 4.55 -5.12
C ALA A 128 22.62 3.94 -5.52
N TYR A 129 22.33 2.70 -5.10
CA TYR A 129 21.04 2.05 -5.30
C TYR A 129 19.89 2.81 -4.62
N ALA A 130 20.14 3.33 -3.41
CA ALA A 130 19.25 4.22 -2.68
C ALA A 130 19.10 5.61 -3.34
N GLY A 131 19.91 5.94 -4.35
CA GLY A 131 19.88 7.21 -5.06
C GLY A 131 20.57 8.37 -4.35
N PHE A 132 21.46 8.08 -3.40
CA PHE A 132 22.19 9.08 -2.62
C PHE A 132 23.61 9.40 -3.17
N ASP A 133 24.00 8.85 -4.32
CA ASP A 133 25.28 9.15 -4.98
C ASP A 133 25.27 10.58 -5.57
N PRO A 134 26.36 11.37 -5.47
CA PRO A 134 26.46 12.67 -6.13
C PRO A 134 26.30 12.57 -7.65
N THR A 135 25.67 13.57 -8.24
CA THR A 135 25.59 13.69 -9.70
C THR A 135 26.97 14.01 -10.25
N GLN A 136 27.52 13.17 -11.12
CA GLN A 136 28.74 13.49 -11.86
C GLN A 136 28.41 13.85 -13.31
N ALA A 137 28.92 14.99 -13.76
CA ALA A 137 28.90 15.40 -15.15
C ALA A 137 30.36 15.66 -15.58
N ASP A 138 30.91 14.72 -16.35
CA ASP A 138 32.26 14.81 -16.88
C ASP A 138 32.17 15.11 -18.37
N SER A 139 32.56 16.32 -18.78
CA SER A 139 32.64 16.73 -20.18
C SER A 139 34.09 17.01 -20.53
N GLY A 140 34.80 16.03 -21.11
CA GLY A 140 36.11 16.12 -21.80
C GLY A 140 37.29 16.74 -21.03
N ASN A 141 37.13 17.98 -20.56
CA ASN A 141 38.11 18.79 -19.85
C ASN A 141 37.56 19.40 -18.53
N HIS A 142 36.35 19.04 -18.11
CA HIS A 142 35.73 19.50 -16.87
C HIS A 142 35.04 18.35 -16.14
N ARG A 143 35.27 18.28 -14.84
CA ARG A 143 34.66 17.32 -13.91
C ARG A 143 33.82 18.08 -12.90
N TYR A 144 32.51 17.88 -12.96
CA TYR A 144 31.56 18.52 -12.05
C TYR A 144 30.90 17.47 -11.15
N THR A 145 31.11 17.60 -9.84
CA THR A 145 30.36 16.87 -8.82
C THR A 145 29.27 17.78 -8.24
N GLY A 146 28.02 17.51 -8.62
CA GLY A 146 26.83 18.21 -8.16
C GLY A 146 26.18 17.57 -6.94
N GLY A 147 24.94 17.99 -6.65
CA GLY A 147 24.13 17.47 -5.54
C GLY A 147 23.72 16.00 -5.70
N ILE A 148 22.99 15.49 -4.70
CA ILE A 148 22.48 14.12 -4.66
C ILE A 148 21.70 13.82 -5.94
N SER A 149 22.07 12.73 -6.62
CA SER A 149 21.55 12.38 -7.94
C SER A 149 20.06 12.05 -7.95
N HIS A 150 19.51 11.53 -6.84
CA HIS A 150 18.13 11.08 -6.74
C HIS A 150 17.71 10.07 -7.84
N ARG A 151 18.67 9.39 -8.49
CA ARG A 151 18.43 8.45 -9.59
C ARG A 151 18.00 7.05 -9.12
N GLY A 152 17.94 6.81 -7.81
CA GLY A 152 17.43 5.57 -7.24
C GLY A 152 15.93 5.40 -7.50
N SER A 153 15.45 4.15 -7.53
CA SER A 153 14.03 3.87 -7.78
C SER A 153 13.14 4.58 -6.74
N PRO A 154 12.09 5.32 -7.17
CA PRO A 154 11.23 6.10 -6.26
C PRO A 154 10.43 5.22 -5.29
N SER A 155 10.32 3.93 -5.57
CA SER A 155 9.71 2.90 -4.72
C SER A 155 10.64 2.34 -3.64
N SER A 156 11.93 2.66 -3.66
CA SER A 156 12.83 2.27 -2.57
C SER A 156 12.51 3.11 -1.33
N VAL A 157 12.06 2.43 -0.26
CA VAL A 157 11.68 2.99 1.06
C VAL A 157 12.76 3.90 1.67
N LEU A 158 13.99 3.79 1.15
CA LEU A 158 15.19 4.55 1.52
C LEU A 158 15.05 6.06 1.28
N ARG A 159 14.27 6.50 0.28
CA ARG A 159 14.16 7.94 -0.06
C ARG A 159 13.25 8.73 0.88
N SER A 160 12.25 8.08 1.49
CA SER A 160 11.28 8.75 2.38
C SER A 160 11.80 8.91 3.80
N SER A 161 12.72 8.03 4.25
CA SER A 161 13.42 8.15 5.52
C SER A 161 14.63 9.08 5.42
N LYS A 162 14.39 10.40 5.40
CA LYS A 162 15.42 11.46 5.41
C LYS A 162 16.35 11.46 6.64
N SER A 163 16.13 10.59 7.64
CA SER A 163 16.81 10.65 8.93
C SER A 163 17.99 9.70 9.11
N VAL A 164 18.32 8.83 8.13
CA VAL A 164 19.53 8.00 8.23
C VAL A 164 20.72 8.78 7.65
N ILE A 165 21.02 9.92 8.25
CA ILE A 165 22.36 10.50 8.15
C ILE A 165 23.19 9.73 9.18
N LEU A 166 23.82 8.63 8.75
CA LEU A 166 24.91 8.06 9.53
C LEU A 166 25.95 9.19 9.67
N PRO A 167 26.31 9.62 10.91
CA PRO A 167 27.46 10.48 11.06
C PRO A 167 28.67 9.75 10.45
N PRO A 168 29.59 10.46 9.77
CA PRO A 168 30.84 9.83 9.38
C PRO A 168 31.46 9.27 10.66
N CYS A 169 31.83 7.99 10.66
CA CYS A 169 32.66 7.42 11.70
C CYS A 169 33.97 8.22 11.73
N THR A 170 34.02 9.26 12.54
CA THR A 170 35.29 9.86 12.96
C THR A 170 35.91 8.85 13.91
N ALA A 171 36.75 7.99 13.37
CA ALA A 171 37.56 7.08 14.15
C ALA A 171 38.48 7.91 15.07
N PRO A 172 38.40 7.80 16.41
CA PRO A 172 39.54 8.09 17.25
C PRO A 172 40.38 6.81 17.32
N THR A 173 41.55 6.88 16.70
CA THR A 173 42.76 6.09 17.00
C THR A 173 42.63 4.98 18.07
N ALA A 174 42.45 3.72 17.63
CA ALA A 174 42.84 2.50 18.35
C ALA A 174 42.99 1.34 17.34
N PRO A 175 43.89 0.34 17.57
CA PRO A 175 44.51 -0.42 16.50
C PRO A 175 43.64 -1.55 15.94
N ALA A 176 43.70 -1.70 14.61
CA ALA A 176 43.38 -2.89 13.81
C ALA A 176 42.18 -3.75 14.28
N CYS A 177 40.97 -3.31 13.94
CA CYS A 177 39.80 -4.18 13.99
C CYS A 177 39.90 -5.24 12.89
N THR A 178 40.44 -6.41 13.24
CA THR A 178 40.51 -7.59 12.37
C THR A 178 39.14 -8.27 12.34
N CYS A 179 38.26 -7.81 11.46
CA CYS A 179 37.03 -8.56 11.15
C CYS A 179 37.40 -9.84 10.39
N ARG A 180 37.70 -10.89 11.16
CA ARG A 180 37.83 -12.28 10.70
C ARG A 180 36.52 -12.68 10.00
N ARG A 181 36.59 -13.18 8.75
CA ARG A 181 35.47 -13.83 8.06
C ARG A 181 34.96 -14.96 8.94
N ALA A 182 33.80 -14.79 9.58
CA ALA A 182 33.05 -15.89 10.14
C ALA A 182 32.32 -16.59 8.98
N SER A 183 32.91 -17.65 8.44
CA SER A 183 32.15 -18.63 7.66
C SER A 183 31.27 -19.40 8.64
N VAL A 184 29.95 -19.23 8.56
CA VAL A 184 29.02 -20.10 9.27
C VAL A 184 28.27 -20.90 8.22
N ALA A 185 28.59 -22.19 8.15
CA ALA A 185 27.86 -23.18 7.39
C ALA A 185 26.42 -23.23 7.90
N SER A 186 25.47 -23.03 6.98
CA SER A 186 24.05 -23.16 7.24
C SER A 186 23.65 -24.63 7.15
N THR A 187 23.28 -25.23 8.28
CA THR A 187 22.56 -26.50 8.29
C THR A 187 21.56 -26.49 9.44
N THR A 188 20.34 -26.04 9.17
CA THR A 188 19.15 -26.42 9.96
C THR A 188 17.87 -26.11 9.17
N PRO A 189 16.78 -26.88 9.36
CA PRO A 189 15.80 -27.16 8.33
C PRO A 189 14.58 -26.22 8.36
N LEU A 190 13.95 -26.08 7.19
CA LEU A 190 12.67 -25.42 6.98
C LEU A 190 11.55 -26.03 7.87
N PRO A 191 10.73 -25.22 8.56
CA PRO A 191 9.47 -25.68 9.13
C PRO A 191 8.36 -25.80 8.05
N PRO A 192 7.32 -26.60 8.30
CA PRO A 192 6.46 -27.17 7.27
C PRO A 192 5.51 -26.16 6.60
N SER A 193 5.18 -26.50 5.35
CA SER A 193 4.30 -25.83 4.40
C SER A 193 2.92 -25.41 4.94
N MET A 194 2.48 -24.23 4.52
CA MET A 194 1.11 -23.71 4.62
C MET A 194 0.04 -24.73 4.14
N PRO A 195 -1.15 -24.77 4.75
CA PRO A 195 -2.32 -25.40 4.13
C PRO A 195 -2.80 -24.56 2.93
N PRO A 196 -3.43 -25.19 1.91
CA PRO A 196 -3.81 -24.50 0.69
C PRO A 196 -4.87 -23.42 0.92
N ILE A 197 -4.70 -22.30 0.22
CA ILE A 197 -5.66 -21.21 0.09
C ILE A 197 -6.93 -21.79 -0.55
N ARG A 198 -8.03 -21.84 0.21
CA ARG A 198 -9.35 -22.13 -0.36
C ARG A 198 -9.75 -20.96 -1.27
N PRO A 199 -10.14 -21.20 -2.53
CA PRO A 199 -10.80 -20.16 -3.31
C PRO A 199 -12.12 -19.81 -2.61
N ILE A 200 -12.36 -18.52 -2.40
CA ILE A 200 -13.67 -18.01 -2.01
C ILE A 200 -14.56 -18.24 -3.23
N GLY A 201 -15.27 -19.37 -3.22
CA GLY A 201 -16.34 -19.64 -4.17
C GLY A 201 -17.44 -18.63 -3.94
N PHE A 202 -17.60 -17.70 -4.89
CA PHE A 202 -18.83 -16.94 -5.05
C PHE A 202 -19.94 -17.91 -5.43
N SER A 203 -20.69 -18.41 -4.45
CA SER A 203 -21.97 -19.07 -4.69
C SER A 203 -23.00 -17.99 -5.00
N LEU A 204 -23.19 -17.71 -6.29
CA LEU A 204 -24.36 -16.99 -6.78
C LEU A 204 -25.61 -17.85 -6.50
N PRO A 205 -26.67 -17.31 -5.87
CA PRO A 205 -27.91 -18.05 -5.72
C PRO A 205 -28.57 -18.25 -7.08
N CYS A 206 -28.81 -19.52 -7.42
CA CYS A 206 -29.65 -19.96 -8.52
C CYS A 206 -31.00 -19.21 -8.46
N SER A 207 -31.24 -18.34 -9.43
CA SER A 207 -32.61 -17.92 -9.79
C SER A 207 -33.00 -18.66 -11.05
N GLY A 208 -34.03 -19.50 -10.95
CA GLY A 208 -34.59 -20.22 -12.06
C GLY A 208 -35.11 -19.25 -13.12
N ARG A 209 -34.58 -19.37 -14.33
CA ARG A 209 -35.28 -18.98 -15.56
C ARG A 209 -35.32 -20.18 -16.48
N SER A 210 -36.49 -20.81 -16.49
CA SER A 210 -37.00 -21.60 -17.61
C SER A 210 -36.78 -20.82 -18.91
N SER A 211 -35.92 -21.34 -19.78
CA SER A 211 -35.81 -20.92 -21.18
C SER A 211 -36.69 -21.86 -22.02
N PRO A 212 -37.58 -21.34 -22.89
CA PRO A 212 -38.36 -22.18 -23.78
C PRO A 212 -37.50 -22.68 -24.95
N THR A 213 -37.55 -23.99 -25.14
CA THR A 213 -36.96 -24.77 -26.23
C THR A 213 -37.54 -24.32 -27.57
N ALA A 214 -36.71 -23.72 -28.43
CA ALA A 214 -37.03 -23.53 -29.84
C ALA A 214 -36.54 -24.77 -30.62
N PRO A 215 -37.42 -25.49 -31.34
CA PRO A 215 -37.02 -26.68 -32.09
C PRO A 215 -36.35 -26.33 -33.42
N LEU A 216 -35.22 -27.00 -33.67
CA LEU A 216 -34.52 -27.06 -34.95
C LEU A 216 -35.42 -27.69 -36.03
N VAL A 217 -35.69 -26.94 -37.10
CA VAL A 217 -36.34 -27.44 -38.32
C VAL A 217 -35.26 -28.00 -39.26
N PRO A 218 -35.40 -29.23 -39.78
CA PRO A 218 -34.45 -29.80 -40.72
C PRO A 218 -34.61 -29.20 -42.13
N ARG A 219 -33.48 -28.88 -42.76
CA ARG A 219 -33.38 -28.51 -44.18
C ARG A 219 -33.60 -29.76 -45.04
N THR A 220 -34.70 -29.81 -45.78
CA THR A 220 -34.92 -30.69 -46.94
C THR A 220 -35.09 -29.82 -48.18
N GLY A 221 -34.43 -30.21 -49.28
CA GLY A 221 -34.27 -29.39 -50.48
C GLY A 221 -35.35 -29.51 -51.56
N GLY A 222 -35.40 -28.46 -52.40
CA GLY A 222 -35.83 -28.39 -53.82
C GLY A 222 -37.34 -28.54 -54.13
N PRO A 223 -37.81 -28.22 -55.37
CA PRO A 223 -37.22 -27.41 -56.45
C PRO A 223 -38.20 -26.38 -57.10
N MET A 224 -37.67 -25.60 -58.06
CA MET A 224 -38.28 -25.12 -59.34
C MET A 224 -39.44 -24.09 -59.42
N ALA A 225 -39.26 -23.21 -60.43
CA ALA A 225 -40.27 -22.47 -61.23
C ALA A 225 -40.95 -21.25 -60.57
N ALA A 226 -41.32 -20.16 -61.25
CA ALA A 226 -41.11 -19.59 -62.59
C ALA A 226 -41.82 -18.20 -62.60
N HIS A 227 -41.49 -17.34 -63.57
CA HIS A 227 -42.22 -16.11 -63.98
C HIS A 227 -42.26 -14.96 -62.94
N HIS A 228 -42.06 -13.69 -63.27
CA HIS A 228 -42.32 -12.92 -64.49
C HIS A 228 -41.38 -11.71 -64.57
#